data_AF-A0A7S4AW62-F1
#
_entry.id   AF-A0A7S4AW62-F1
#
_cell.length_a   1.000
_cell.length_b   1.000
_cell.length_c   1.000
_cell.angle_alpha   90.00
_cell.angle_beta   90.00
_cell.angle_gamma   90.00
#
_symmetry.space_group_name_H-M   'P 1'
#
loop_
_entity.id
_entity.type
_entity.pdbx_description
1 polymer ?
#
loop_
_entity_poly.entity_id
_entity_poly.type
_entity_poly.pdbx_seq_one_letter_code
_entity_poly.pdbx_strand_id
1 'polypeptide(L)'
;MKLRRSDVLSAWRGWRPLAADPHAPPGAPVSRDHIISENPDTGVIFIAGGKWTTWREMAEEVVDRIAENSKERCKTLETKLFGGEGYTKNLSIELIQKYGMSQDVAEHLVKSYGARSWEVCALIEPSGKNWPKFGRLLVDNYPYIDADVVWACREYACTIEDVLSRRTRLAFLNKDAALEAIPVIADIMAKELGWTSKVKKQQIEAAEMYVNSYGGRISDTCQDKLKAGIYKNIQDVFVAIDSNDNGFLEENEVKEVAAILGFGMSAKDLEKAFHDMDRGKKGRVSIQDFIDWWTKSSNSPFRKKLSEELGLKALSLEDLTNIGPGTMFG
;
A
#
# COMPACT_ATOMS: atom_id res chain seq x y z
N MET A 1 -3.32 -12.92 22.97
CA MET A 1 -3.80 -11.89 22.02
C MET A 1 -4.32 -12.61 20.78
N LYS A 2 -5.49 -12.23 20.24
CA LYS A 2 -6.10 -12.88 19.07
C LYS A 2 -5.91 -11.94 17.86
N LEU A 3 -5.24 -12.42 16.81
CA LEU A 3 -5.05 -11.67 15.57
C LEU A 3 -6.37 -11.55 14.80
N ARG A 4 -6.63 -10.37 14.26
CA ARG A 4 -7.82 -10.01 13.47
C ARG A 4 -7.40 -9.44 12.11
N ARG A 5 -8.37 -9.35 11.19
CA ARG A 5 -8.13 -8.78 9.86
C ARG A 5 -7.75 -7.30 9.94
N SER A 6 -8.32 -6.57 10.89
CA SER A 6 -7.95 -5.20 11.25
C SER A 6 -6.50 -5.02 11.75
N ASP A 7 -5.82 -6.10 12.15
CA ASP A 7 -4.42 -6.02 12.60
C ASP A 7 -3.42 -6.10 11.42
N VAL A 8 -3.87 -6.43 10.20
CA VAL A 8 -3.03 -6.54 9.00
C VAL A 8 -2.69 -5.15 8.48
N LEU A 9 -1.44 -4.71 8.64
CA LEU A 9 -0.99 -3.36 8.23
C LEU A 9 -0.72 -3.25 6.73
N SER A 10 -0.31 -4.35 6.09
CA SER A 10 -0.09 -4.43 4.65
C SER A 10 -0.14 -5.89 4.18
N ALA A 11 -0.54 -6.13 2.93
CA ALA A 11 -0.49 -7.43 2.28
C ALA A 11 -0.20 -7.26 0.78
N TRP A 12 0.63 -8.14 0.24
CA TRP A 12 1.11 -8.07 -1.14
C TRP A 12 1.22 -9.49 -1.73
N ARG A 13 1.35 -9.56 -3.05
CA ARG A 13 1.50 -10.81 -3.80
C ARG A 13 2.68 -10.72 -4.76
N GLY A 14 3.28 -11.86 -5.05
CA GLY A 14 4.34 -12.00 -6.03
C GLY A 14 4.16 -13.26 -6.85
N TRP A 15 4.71 -13.23 -8.06
CA TRP A 15 4.74 -14.39 -8.96
C TRP A 15 6.04 -15.15 -8.77
N ARG A 16 5.99 -16.48 -8.90
CA ARG A 16 7.19 -17.31 -8.95
C ARG A 16 7.45 -17.70 -10.40
N PRO A 17 8.58 -17.32 -10.99
CA PRO A 17 8.96 -17.84 -12.30
C PRO A 17 9.37 -19.29 -12.09
N LEU A 18 8.55 -20.23 -12.56
CA LEU A 18 8.84 -21.66 -12.47
C LEU A 18 9.20 -22.17 -13.86
N ALA A 19 10.22 -23.02 -13.94
CA ALA A 19 10.68 -23.56 -15.22
C ALA A 19 9.92 -24.87 -15.51
N ALA A 20 9.13 -24.85 -16.59
CA ALA A 20 8.39 -26.01 -17.08
C ALA A 20 9.08 -26.57 -18.33
N ASP A 21 9.17 -27.89 -18.41
CA ASP A 21 9.54 -28.58 -19.64
C ASP A 21 8.34 -28.53 -20.61
N PRO A 22 8.47 -27.92 -21.81
CA PRO A 22 7.39 -27.82 -22.78
C PRO A 22 6.94 -29.18 -23.35
N HIS A 23 7.74 -30.24 -23.17
CA HIS A 23 7.39 -31.61 -23.58
C HIS A 23 6.81 -32.46 -22.46
N ALA A 24 6.68 -31.92 -21.24
CA ALA A 24 6.12 -32.64 -20.12
C ALA A 24 4.59 -32.81 -20.22
N PRO A 25 4.03 -33.92 -19.71
CA PRO A 25 2.58 -34.15 -19.72
C PRO A 25 1.82 -33.12 -18.86
N PRO A 26 0.52 -32.86 -19.16
CA PRO A 26 -0.31 -31.98 -18.34
C PRO A 26 -0.31 -32.38 -16.86
N GLY A 27 -0.01 -31.45 -15.97
CA GLY A 27 0.08 -31.70 -14.51
C GLY A 27 1.46 -32.18 -14.03
N ALA A 28 2.46 -32.25 -14.89
CA ALA A 28 3.83 -32.54 -14.48
C ALA A 28 4.36 -31.50 -13.47
N PRO A 29 5.17 -31.94 -12.48
CA PRO A 29 5.74 -31.04 -11.49
C PRO A 29 6.68 -30.03 -12.16
N VAL A 30 6.43 -28.74 -11.90
CA VAL A 30 7.27 -27.65 -12.41
C VAL A 30 8.50 -27.50 -11.51
N SER A 31 9.70 -27.45 -12.10
CA SER A 31 10.95 -27.39 -11.33
C SER A 31 11.14 -26.03 -10.65
N ARG A 32 11.79 -26.06 -9.48
CA ARG A 32 12.25 -24.87 -8.75
C ARG A 32 13.71 -24.51 -9.06
N ASP A 33 14.39 -25.34 -9.82
CA ASP A 33 15.75 -25.09 -10.26
C ASP A 33 15.73 -24.16 -11.49
N HIS A 34 16.87 -23.54 -11.78
CA HIS A 34 16.98 -22.71 -12.97
C HIS A 34 17.29 -23.56 -14.19
N ILE A 35 16.82 -23.10 -15.34
CA ILE A 35 17.15 -23.65 -16.65
C ILE A 35 17.78 -22.51 -17.45
N ILE A 36 18.91 -22.81 -18.07
CA ILE A 36 19.56 -21.92 -19.03
C ILE A 36 19.50 -22.58 -20.41
N SER A 37 18.87 -21.90 -21.35
CA SER A 37 18.74 -22.34 -22.74
C SER A 37 19.25 -21.26 -23.69
N GLU A 38 19.62 -21.67 -24.90
CA GLU A 38 20.06 -20.78 -25.97
C GLU A 38 19.18 -21.02 -27.19
N ASN A 39 18.77 -19.94 -27.85
CA ASN A 39 18.15 -20.05 -29.16
C ASN A 39 19.24 -20.22 -30.22
N PRO A 40 19.32 -21.36 -30.93
CA PRO A 40 20.42 -21.64 -31.85
C PRO A 40 20.41 -20.75 -33.10
N ASP A 41 19.26 -20.18 -33.48
CA ASP A 41 19.14 -19.31 -34.65
C ASP A 41 19.57 -17.87 -34.35
N THR A 42 19.38 -17.41 -33.11
CA THR A 42 19.64 -16.01 -32.70
C THR A 42 20.81 -15.83 -31.74
N GLY A 43 21.28 -16.92 -31.11
CA GLY A 43 22.30 -16.89 -30.05
C GLY A 43 21.81 -16.28 -28.73
N VAL A 44 20.51 -16.04 -28.57
CA VAL A 44 19.96 -15.43 -27.35
C VAL A 44 19.90 -16.47 -26.24
N ILE A 45 20.54 -16.17 -25.10
CA ILE A 45 20.52 -17.00 -23.89
C ILE A 45 19.38 -16.55 -22.96
N PHE A 46 18.61 -17.52 -22.48
CA PHE A 46 17.50 -17.34 -21.56
C PHE A 46 17.80 -18.05 -20.25
N ILE A 47 17.43 -17.42 -19.14
CA ILE A 47 17.38 -18.06 -17.82
C ILE A 47 15.95 -17.99 -17.27
N ALA A 48 15.43 -19.13 -16.83
CA ALA A 48 14.12 -19.25 -16.21
C ALA A 48 14.19 -20.09 -14.94
N GLY A 49 13.32 -19.84 -13.97
CA GLY A 49 13.33 -20.57 -12.70
C GLY A 49 14.34 -20.02 -11.70
N GLY A 50 14.81 -20.89 -10.82
CA GLY A 50 15.82 -20.58 -9.82
C GLY A 50 15.29 -19.95 -8.53
N LYS A 51 16.22 -19.65 -7.63
CA LYS A 51 15.95 -19.09 -6.30
C LYS A 51 16.79 -17.85 -6.09
N TRP A 52 16.28 -16.92 -5.29
CA TRP A 52 17.08 -15.78 -4.84
C TRP A 52 18.38 -16.22 -4.16
N THR A 53 18.39 -17.35 -3.45
CA THR A 53 19.59 -17.87 -2.77
C THR A 53 20.70 -18.33 -3.72
N THR A 54 20.36 -18.69 -4.97
CA THR A 54 21.32 -19.20 -5.97
C THR A 54 21.64 -18.17 -7.04
N TRP A 55 21.22 -16.91 -6.89
CA TRP A 55 21.34 -15.87 -7.93
C TRP A 55 22.77 -15.69 -8.46
N ARG A 56 23.77 -15.76 -7.59
CA ARG A 56 25.19 -15.58 -7.95
C ARG A 56 25.69 -16.74 -8.81
N GLU A 57 25.40 -17.98 -8.40
CA GLU A 57 25.74 -19.19 -9.16
C GLU A 57 25.04 -19.21 -10.52
N MET A 58 23.76 -18.83 -10.55
CA MET A 58 23.01 -18.68 -11.80
C MET A 58 23.65 -17.65 -12.74
N ALA A 59 24.08 -16.50 -12.21
CA ALA A 59 24.74 -15.48 -13.00
C ALA A 59 26.11 -15.96 -13.52
N GLU A 60 26.89 -16.65 -12.69
CA GLU A 60 28.16 -17.27 -13.07
C GLU A 60 27.97 -18.26 -14.21
N GLU A 61 27.01 -19.18 -14.11
CA GLU A 61 26.74 -20.18 -15.17
C GLU A 61 26.34 -19.53 -16.50
N VAL A 62 25.54 -18.46 -16.48
CA VAL A 62 25.18 -17.71 -17.70
C VAL A 62 26.40 -17.04 -18.30
N VAL A 63 27.24 -16.39 -17.48
CA VAL A 63 28.45 -15.72 -17.95
C VAL A 63 29.48 -16.72 -18.49
N ASP A 64 29.64 -17.88 -17.85
CA ASP A 64 30.55 -18.94 -18.30
C ASP A 64 30.14 -19.48 -19.68
N ARG A 65 28.84 -19.58 -19.97
CA ARG A 65 28.34 -19.94 -21.31
C ARG A 65 28.65 -18.86 -22.35
N ILE A 66 28.44 -17.59 -22.01
CA ILE A 66 28.71 -16.45 -22.92
C ILE A 66 30.22 -16.31 -23.17
N ALA A 67 31.02 -16.55 -22.14
CA ALA A 67 32.46 -16.32 -22.12
C ALA A 67 33.26 -17.63 -22.18
N GLU A 68 32.75 -18.67 -22.86
CA GLU A 68 33.36 -20.00 -22.91
C GLU A 68 34.84 -20.00 -23.36
N ASN A 69 35.23 -19.00 -24.16
CA ASN A 69 36.59 -18.82 -24.67
C ASN A 69 37.47 -17.94 -23.77
N SER A 70 36.93 -17.41 -22.68
CA SER A 70 37.66 -16.63 -21.69
C SER A 70 38.55 -17.53 -20.85
N LYS A 71 39.76 -17.05 -20.54
CA LYS A 71 40.68 -17.72 -19.60
C LYS A 71 40.53 -17.21 -18.17
N GLU A 72 39.70 -16.19 -17.95
CA GLU A 72 39.50 -15.60 -16.64
C GLU A 72 38.52 -16.43 -15.81
N ARG A 73 38.88 -16.70 -14.55
CA ARG A 73 37.97 -17.33 -13.59
C ARG A 73 37.06 -16.28 -12.97
N CYS A 74 35.81 -16.66 -12.72
CA CYS A 74 34.87 -15.86 -11.95
C CYS A 74 35.42 -15.59 -10.53
N LYS A 75 35.32 -14.33 -10.09
CA LYS A 75 35.78 -13.86 -8.77
C LYS A 75 34.63 -13.44 -7.85
N THR A 76 33.37 -13.60 -8.30
CA THR A 76 32.19 -13.06 -7.62
C THR A 76 31.93 -13.68 -6.26
N LEU A 77 32.54 -14.83 -5.94
CA LEU A 77 32.47 -15.45 -4.62
C LEU A 77 33.15 -14.61 -3.54
N GLU A 78 34.22 -13.88 -3.90
CA GLU A 78 35.01 -13.06 -2.98
C GLU A 78 34.68 -11.56 -3.10
N THR A 79 34.00 -11.17 -4.18
CA THR A 79 33.58 -9.78 -4.42
C THR A 79 32.50 -9.36 -3.43
N LYS A 80 32.82 -8.41 -2.54
CA LYS A 80 31.80 -7.77 -1.70
C LYS A 80 30.90 -6.88 -2.54
N LEU A 81 29.59 -6.94 -2.24
CA LEU A 81 28.62 -6.00 -2.80
C LEU A 81 28.79 -4.60 -2.19
N PHE A 82 28.22 -3.59 -2.87
CA PHE A 82 28.20 -2.22 -2.37
C PHE A 82 27.66 -2.14 -0.94
N GLY A 83 28.34 -1.38 -0.09
CA GLY A 83 28.03 -1.29 1.34
C GLY A 83 28.68 -2.37 2.21
N GLY A 84 29.22 -3.45 1.63
CA GLY A 84 29.91 -4.50 2.37
C GLY A 84 31.34 -4.14 2.76
N GLU A 85 32.05 -3.34 1.97
CA GLU A 85 33.41 -2.92 2.27
C GLU A 85 33.44 -1.88 3.41
N GLY A 86 34.29 -2.07 4.42
CA GLY A 86 34.37 -1.17 5.57
C GLY A 86 33.24 -1.29 6.60
N TYR A 87 32.34 -2.28 6.49
CA TYR A 87 31.30 -2.52 7.49
C TYR A 87 31.88 -2.96 8.84
N THR A 88 31.37 -2.40 9.94
CA THR A 88 31.70 -2.81 11.31
C THR A 88 30.43 -3.04 12.13
N LYS A 89 30.50 -3.88 13.17
CA LYS A 89 29.36 -4.14 14.07
C LYS A 89 28.92 -2.92 14.88
N ASN A 90 29.83 -1.97 15.10
CA ASN A 90 29.58 -0.77 15.91
C ASN A 90 29.17 0.43 15.06
N LEU A 91 29.02 0.25 13.74
CA LEU A 91 28.79 1.35 12.82
C LEU A 91 27.58 2.21 13.20
N SER A 92 26.48 1.60 13.67
CA SER A 92 25.29 2.35 14.10
C SER A 92 25.57 3.27 15.31
N ILE A 93 26.42 2.83 16.24
CA ILE A 93 26.85 3.63 17.40
C ILE A 93 27.68 4.82 16.93
N GLU A 94 28.59 4.60 15.98
CA GLU A 94 29.43 5.66 15.39
C GLU A 94 28.57 6.72 14.67
N LEU A 95 27.52 6.29 13.95
CA LEU A 95 26.55 7.21 13.32
C LEU A 95 25.79 8.05 14.35
N ILE A 96 25.31 7.44 15.44
CA ILE A 96 24.59 8.14 16.53
C ILE A 96 25.50 9.22 17.14
N GLN A 97 26.74 8.87 17.45
CA GLN A 97 27.71 9.79 18.07
C GLN A 97 28.05 10.96 17.15
N LYS A 98 28.20 10.70 15.84
CA LYS A 98 28.61 11.74 14.89
C LYS A 98 27.46 12.63 14.43
N TYR A 99 26.29 12.06 14.17
CA TYR A 99 25.17 12.78 13.56
C TYR A 99 24.00 13.02 14.53
N GLY A 100 24.05 12.57 15.79
CA GLY A 100 23.01 12.87 16.77
C GLY A 100 21.60 12.42 16.35
N MET A 101 21.51 11.27 15.67
CA MET A 101 20.27 10.63 15.24
C MET A 101 19.78 9.60 16.28
N SER A 102 18.53 9.16 16.14
CA SER A 102 17.98 8.10 16.98
C SER A 102 18.56 6.73 16.63
N GLN A 103 18.48 5.79 17.57
CA GLN A 103 19.07 4.46 17.43
C GLN A 103 18.43 3.65 16.31
N ASP A 104 17.11 3.69 16.20
CA ASP A 104 16.33 3.02 15.16
C ASP A 104 16.70 3.48 13.74
N VAL A 105 16.90 4.78 13.54
CA VAL A 105 17.38 5.36 12.27
C VAL A 105 18.80 4.87 11.96
N ALA A 106 19.72 4.95 12.92
CA ALA A 106 21.09 4.50 12.70
C ALA A 106 21.18 3.00 12.37
N GLU A 107 20.40 2.17 13.07
CA GLU A 107 20.30 0.74 12.80
C GLU A 107 19.70 0.44 11.42
N HIS A 108 18.64 1.17 11.03
CA HIS A 108 18.04 1.08 9.70
C HIS A 108 19.07 1.41 8.60
N LEU A 109 19.77 2.53 8.72
CA LEU A 109 20.73 2.96 7.71
C LEU A 109 21.88 1.96 7.56
N VAL A 110 22.41 1.45 8.67
CA VAL A 110 23.48 0.44 8.64
C VAL A 110 22.99 -0.88 8.07
N LYS A 111 21.78 -1.31 8.40
CA LYS A 111 21.20 -2.55 7.88
C LYS A 111 20.89 -2.47 6.39
N SER A 112 20.52 -1.30 5.89
CA SER A 112 20.12 -1.08 4.49
C SER A 112 21.31 -0.76 3.58
N TYR A 113 22.25 0.07 4.04
CA TYR A 113 23.34 0.60 3.21
C TYR A 113 24.73 0.12 3.65
N GLY A 114 24.85 -0.61 4.76
CA GLY A 114 26.13 -1.04 5.30
C GLY A 114 27.06 0.15 5.58
N ALA A 115 28.32 0.06 5.13
CA ALA A 115 29.29 1.15 5.26
C ALA A 115 28.91 2.41 4.48
N ARG A 116 28.07 2.32 3.44
CA ARG A 116 27.60 3.49 2.67
C ARG A 116 26.61 4.34 3.47
N SER A 117 26.16 3.88 4.63
CA SER A 117 25.39 4.71 5.58
C SER A 117 26.10 6.02 5.92
N TRP A 118 27.43 6.06 5.94
CA TRP A 118 28.19 7.32 6.07
C TRP A 118 27.86 8.34 5.00
N GLU A 119 27.74 7.89 3.74
CA GLU A 119 27.42 8.75 2.60
C GLU A 119 25.95 9.21 2.66
N VAL A 120 25.04 8.35 3.11
CA VAL A 120 23.64 8.72 3.35
C VAL A 120 23.56 9.77 4.46
N CYS A 121 24.24 9.55 5.58
CA CYS A 121 24.27 10.51 6.69
C CYS A 121 24.91 11.85 6.30
N ALA A 122 25.79 11.89 5.30
CA ALA A 122 26.34 13.15 4.80
C ALA A 122 25.28 14.05 4.13
N LEU A 123 24.10 13.52 3.80
CA LEU A 123 22.97 14.24 3.18
C LEU A 123 21.89 14.63 4.18
N ILE A 124 22.07 14.31 5.46
CA ILE A 124 21.04 14.47 6.47
C ILE A 124 20.79 15.95 6.79
N GLU A 125 19.52 16.36 6.79
CA GLU A 125 19.13 17.70 7.21
C GLU A 125 18.83 17.73 8.73
N PRO A 126 18.95 18.90 9.39
CA PRO A 126 18.51 19.08 10.77
C PRO A 126 17.02 18.72 10.93
N SER A 127 16.69 17.99 11.99
CA SER A 127 15.31 17.52 12.24
C SER A 127 14.36 18.62 12.71
N GLY A 128 14.90 19.77 13.15
CA GLY A 128 14.15 20.82 13.84
C GLY A 128 13.78 20.49 15.29
N LYS A 129 14.23 19.36 15.85
CA LYS A 129 13.97 18.92 17.23
C LYS A 129 15.23 19.06 18.10
N ASN A 130 15.05 19.14 19.42
CA ASN A 130 16.17 19.08 20.38
C ASN A 130 16.88 17.71 20.34
N TRP A 131 16.09 16.65 20.12
CA TRP A 131 16.55 15.29 19.90
C TRP A 131 15.48 14.49 19.13
N PRO A 132 15.85 13.60 18.17
CA PRO A 132 17.14 13.54 17.49
C PRO A 132 17.43 14.86 16.77
N LYS A 133 18.70 15.26 16.63
CA LYS A 133 19.08 16.58 16.06
C LYS A 133 19.05 16.62 14.53
N PHE A 134 19.27 15.47 13.90
CA PHE A 134 19.31 15.31 12.45
C PHE A 134 18.44 14.14 12.03
N GLY A 135 17.97 14.19 10.78
CA GLY A 135 17.11 13.18 10.17
C GLY A 135 15.66 13.53 10.39
N ARG A 136 15.05 14.17 9.39
CA ARG A 136 13.61 14.38 9.39
C ARG A 136 12.94 13.10 8.91
N LEU A 137 12.13 12.49 9.78
CA LEU A 137 11.37 11.30 9.46
C LEU A 137 10.41 11.58 8.29
N LEU A 138 10.23 10.59 7.42
CA LEU A 138 9.23 10.63 6.34
C LEU A 138 7.81 10.45 6.88
N VAL A 139 7.67 9.63 7.92
CA VAL A 139 6.43 9.32 8.63
C VAL A 139 6.77 8.90 10.06
N ASP A 140 5.91 9.24 11.01
CA ASP A 140 6.14 8.91 12.42
C ASP A 140 6.17 7.40 12.69
N ASN A 141 6.97 6.99 13.67
CA ASN A 141 7.17 5.59 14.09
C ASN A 141 7.88 4.66 13.08
N TYR A 142 8.42 5.19 11.99
CA TYR A 142 9.28 4.43 11.07
C TYR A 142 10.65 5.11 10.91
N PRO A 143 11.75 4.34 10.87
CA PRO A 143 13.10 4.89 10.90
C PRO A 143 13.60 5.41 9.54
N TYR A 144 12.69 5.83 8.65
CA TYR A 144 13.02 6.33 7.32
C TYR A 144 13.09 7.85 7.33
N ILE A 145 14.16 8.41 6.79
CA ILE A 145 14.43 9.84 6.80
C ILE A 145 14.48 10.43 5.39
N ASP A 146 14.43 11.75 5.29
CA ASP A 146 14.65 12.50 4.05
C ASP A 146 15.90 12.07 3.27
N ALA A 147 17.02 11.82 3.97
CA ALA A 147 18.26 11.37 3.36
C ALA A 147 18.13 10.00 2.64
N ASP A 148 17.23 9.10 3.08
CA ASP A 148 16.94 7.86 2.36
C ASP A 148 16.41 8.15 0.95
N VAL A 149 15.57 9.18 0.82
CA VAL A 149 14.94 9.55 -0.47
C VAL A 149 15.96 10.17 -1.40
N VAL A 150 16.79 11.09 -0.90
CA VAL A 150 17.87 11.71 -1.68
C VAL A 150 18.86 10.64 -2.16
N TRP A 151 19.25 9.74 -1.26
CA TRP A 151 20.15 8.65 -1.61
C TRP A 151 19.52 7.68 -2.61
N ALA A 152 18.25 7.33 -2.43
CA ALA A 152 17.51 6.49 -3.36
C ALA A 152 17.54 7.04 -4.79
N CYS A 153 17.40 8.35 -4.98
CA CYS A 153 17.52 8.99 -6.30
C CYS A 153 18.91 8.77 -6.93
N ARG A 154 19.98 8.80 -6.13
CA ARG A 154 21.34 8.46 -6.59
C ARG A 154 21.50 6.98 -6.92
N GLU A 155 20.69 6.13 -6.30
CA GLU A 155 20.57 4.71 -6.60
C GLU A 155 19.47 4.42 -7.63
N TYR A 156 19.25 5.35 -8.57
CA TYR A 156 18.36 5.22 -9.72
C TYR A 156 16.88 5.00 -9.37
N ALA A 157 16.42 5.47 -8.21
CA ALA A 157 14.99 5.59 -7.95
C ALA A 157 14.41 6.72 -8.83
N CYS A 158 13.49 6.36 -9.73
CA CYS A 158 12.88 7.27 -10.69
C CYS A 158 11.39 7.51 -10.40
N THR A 159 10.81 6.77 -9.47
CA THR A 159 9.40 6.84 -9.08
C THR A 159 9.26 6.81 -7.56
N ILE A 160 8.16 7.38 -7.04
CA ILE A 160 7.85 7.32 -5.60
C ILE A 160 7.70 5.85 -5.14
N GLU A 161 7.21 4.96 -6.02
CA GLU A 161 7.14 3.54 -5.74
C GLU A 161 8.51 2.89 -5.49
N ASP A 162 9.56 3.32 -6.20
CA ASP A 162 10.92 2.81 -6.00
C ASP A 162 11.36 3.05 -4.56
N VAL A 163 11.07 4.24 -4.04
CA VAL A 163 11.38 4.61 -2.66
C VAL A 163 10.56 3.76 -1.69
N LEU A 164 9.22 3.79 -1.82
CA LEU A 164 8.29 3.17 -0.87
C LEU A 164 8.41 1.63 -0.78
N SER A 165 8.65 0.97 -1.91
CA SER A 165 8.65 -0.49 -1.96
C SER A 165 10.06 -1.08 -2.03
N ARG A 166 10.95 -0.51 -2.85
CA ARG A 166 12.24 -1.14 -3.18
C ARG A 166 13.41 -0.62 -2.35
N ARG A 167 13.35 0.62 -1.84
CA ARG A 167 14.44 1.22 -1.04
C ARG A 167 14.14 1.21 0.46
N THR A 168 12.94 1.63 0.89
CA THR A 168 12.57 1.64 2.32
C THR A 168 11.75 0.41 2.72
N ARG A 169 10.98 -0.16 1.79
CA ARG A 169 10.00 -1.25 2.00
C ARG A 169 8.80 -0.84 2.87
N LEU A 170 8.60 0.45 3.14
CA LEU A 170 7.49 0.96 3.94
C LEU A 170 6.12 0.45 3.44
N ALA A 171 5.90 0.41 2.12
CA ALA A 171 4.66 -0.13 1.54
C ALA A 171 4.36 -1.58 1.92
N PHE A 172 5.41 -2.41 2.12
CA PHE A 172 5.26 -3.79 2.57
C PHE A 172 5.00 -3.93 4.06
N LEU A 173 5.41 -2.94 4.87
CA LEU A 173 5.27 -2.97 6.32
C LEU A 173 3.93 -2.39 6.76
N ASN A 174 3.55 -1.24 6.20
CA ASN A 174 2.32 -0.55 6.56
C ASN A 174 1.85 0.34 5.41
N LYS A 175 0.68 -0.01 4.86
CA LYS A 175 0.04 0.69 3.75
C LYS A 175 -0.29 2.13 4.11
N ASP A 176 -0.87 2.36 5.28
CA ASP A 176 -1.34 3.68 5.73
C ASP A 176 -0.16 4.64 5.91
N ALA A 177 0.91 4.16 6.56
CA ALA A 177 2.13 4.94 6.74
C ALA A 177 2.84 5.23 5.40
N ALA A 178 2.78 4.30 4.45
CA ALA A 178 3.29 4.54 3.10
C ALA A 178 2.52 5.64 2.37
N LEU A 179 1.19 5.67 2.49
CA LEU A 179 0.35 6.74 1.93
C LEU A 179 0.68 8.10 2.57
N GLU A 180 0.84 8.13 3.89
CA GLU A 180 1.21 9.35 4.63
C GLU A 180 2.56 9.93 4.20
N ALA A 181 3.53 9.06 3.87
CA ALA A 181 4.87 9.49 3.43
C ALA A 181 4.92 10.03 1.99
N ILE A 182 3.92 9.77 1.14
CA ILE A 182 3.93 10.13 -0.29
C ILE A 182 4.21 11.61 -0.53
N PRO A 183 3.53 12.58 0.12
CA PRO A 183 3.73 14.00 -0.16
C PRO A 183 5.18 14.45 0.09
N VAL A 184 5.76 14.02 1.22
CA VAL A 184 7.13 14.37 1.61
C VAL A 184 8.15 13.76 0.64
N ILE A 185 7.96 12.49 0.25
CA ILE A 185 8.81 11.83 -0.75
C ILE A 185 8.70 12.55 -2.09
N ALA A 186 7.50 12.93 -2.51
CA ALA A 186 7.26 13.64 -3.77
C ALA A 186 7.96 15.00 -3.80
N ASP A 187 7.97 15.74 -2.69
CA ASP A 187 8.70 17.01 -2.56
C ASP A 187 10.20 16.83 -2.75
N ILE A 188 10.78 15.84 -2.07
CA ILE A 188 12.22 15.57 -2.14
C ILE A 188 12.59 15.09 -3.55
N MET A 189 11.89 14.08 -4.09
CA MET A 189 12.17 13.56 -5.42
C MET A 189 11.98 14.61 -6.52
N ALA A 190 10.98 15.50 -6.39
CA ALA A 190 10.79 16.55 -7.37
C ALA A 190 11.99 17.52 -7.45
N LYS A 191 12.61 17.82 -6.30
CA LYS A 191 13.84 18.61 -6.22
C LYS A 191 15.02 17.85 -6.82
N GLU A 192 15.23 16.60 -6.42
CA GLU A 192 16.40 15.81 -6.83
C GLU A 192 16.38 15.42 -8.33
N LEU A 193 15.20 15.14 -8.87
CA LEU A 193 15.02 14.69 -10.25
C LEU A 193 14.53 15.80 -11.20
N GLY A 194 14.37 17.03 -10.70
CA GLY A 194 13.92 18.18 -11.49
C GLY A 194 12.51 18.02 -12.04
N TRP A 195 11.58 17.41 -11.28
CA TRP A 195 10.21 17.24 -11.74
C TRP A 195 9.45 18.56 -11.78
N THR A 196 8.67 18.74 -12.85
CA THR A 196 7.66 19.80 -12.89
C THR A 196 6.51 19.50 -11.94
N SER A 197 5.71 20.50 -11.58
CA SER A 197 4.50 20.32 -10.76
C SER A 197 3.53 19.29 -11.37
N LYS A 198 3.47 19.21 -12.71
CA LYS A 198 2.67 18.22 -13.43
C LYS A 198 3.19 16.80 -13.20
N VAL A 199 4.50 16.58 -13.35
CA VAL A 199 5.12 15.26 -13.14
C VAL A 199 5.00 14.83 -11.67
N LYS A 200 5.24 15.75 -10.73
CA LYS A 200 5.07 15.48 -9.30
C LYS A 200 3.64 15.01 -8.99
N LYS A 201 2.62 15.69 -9.51
CA LYS A 201 1.21 15.30 -9.32
C LYS A 201 0.93 13.90 -9.89
N GLN A 202 1.42 13.61 -11.11
CA GLN A 202 1.27 12.29 -11.73
C GLN A 202 1.96 11.18 -10.91
N GLN A 203 3.14 11.46 -10.34
CA GLN A 203 3.86 10.52 -9.50
C GLN A 203 3.13 10.25 -8.18
N ILE A 204 2.52 11.26 -7.56
CA ILE A 204 1.69 11.10 -6.36
C ILE A 204 0.49 10.20 -6.67
N GLU A 205 -0.27 10.52 -7.73
CA GLU A 205 -1.45 9.73 -8.12
C GLU A 205 -1.08 8.27 -8.42
N ALA A 206 0.02 8.05 -9.15
CA ALA A 206 0.53 6.70 -9.43
C ALA A 206 0.93 5.94 -8.16
N ALA A 207 1.64 6.60 -7.23
CA ALA A 207 2.07 5.99 -5.98
C ALA A 207 0.88 5.65 -5.07
N GLU A 208 -0.13 6.51 -4.98
CA GLU A 208 -1.36 6.25 -4.24
C GLU A 208 -2.09 5.05 -4.82
N MET A 209 -2.25 4.98 -6.15
CA MET A 209 -2.86 3.82 -6.82
C MET A 209 -2.08 2.53 -6.54
N TYR A 210 -0.76 2.59 -6.60
CA TYR A 210 0.10 1.44 -6.33
C TYR A 210 0.00 0.95 -4.90
N VAL A 211 0.14 1.83 -3.91
CA VAL A 211 0.01 1.48 -2.50
C VAL A 211 -1.42 1.00 -2.20
N ASN A 212 -2.43 1.54 -2.88
CA ASN A 212 -3.80 1.07 -2.74
C ASN A 212 -4.06 -0.34 -3.28
N SER A 213 -3.21 -0.83 -4.20
CA SER A 213 -3.26 -2.23 -4.65
C SER A 213 -2.83 -3.24 -3.58
N TYR A 214 -2.14 -2.77 -2.52
CA TYR A 214 -1.80 -3.59 -1.37
C TYR A 214 -3.06 -3.81 -0.52
N GLY A 215 -3.20 -5.02 0.01
CA GLY A 215 -4.09 -5.25 1.13
C GLY A 215 -3.60 -4.45 2.34
N GLY A 216 -4.49 -4.16 3.27
CA GLY A 216 -4.17 -3.41 4.49
C GLY A 216 -5.25 -3.64 5.52
N ARG A 217 -5.34 -2.74 6.49
CA ARG A 217 -6.35 -2.83 7.52
C ARG A 217 -7.72 -2.76 6.86
N ILE A 218 -8.50 -3.79 7.08
CA ILE A 218 -9.93 -3.75 6.76
C ILE A 218 -10.58 -3.44 8.09
N SER A 219 -11.24 -2.27 8.17
CA SER A 219 -11.92 -1.85 9.39
C SER A 219 -12.97 -2.90 9.74
N ASP A 220 -12.81 -3.52 10.91
CA ASP A 220 -13.77 -4.50 11.45
C ASP A 220 -15.02 -3.79 12.04
N THR A 221 -15.20 -2.49 11.78
CA THR A 221 -16.25 -1.65 12.39
C THR A 221 -16.89 -0.72 11.35
N CYS A 222 -18.23 -0.76 11.27
CA CYS A 222 -19.07 0.20 10.54
C CYS A 222 -18.71 1.67 10.89
N GLN A 223 -18.23 1.89 12.11
CA GLN A 223 -17.81 3.17 12.68
C GLN A 223 -16.69 3.86 11.91
N ASP A 224 -15.73 3.09 11.38
CA ASP A 224 -14.59 3.63 10.64
C ASP A 224 -14.91 3.78 9.14
N LYS A 225 -15.73 2.87 8.58
CA LYS A 225 -16.33 3.05 7.24
C LYS A 225 -17.12 4.37 7.16
N LEU A 226 -17.81 4.76 8.24
CA LEU A 226 -18.62 5.98 8.36
C LEU A 226 -17.81 7.28 8.58
N LYS A 227 -16.58 7.19 9.11
CA LYS A 227 -15.72 8.36 9.37
C LYS A 227 -14.63 8.57 8.32
N ALA A 228 -14.21 7.52 7.62
CA ALA A 228 -13.18 7.58 6.60
C ALA A 228 -13.71 7.96 5.20
N GLY A 229 -15.02 7.91 4.98
CA GLY A 229 -15.63 8.10 3.66
C GLY A 229 -15.96 9.55 3.33
N ILE A 230 -15.46 10.04 2.19
CA ILE A 230 -16.10 11.14 1.46
C ILE A 230 -17.25 10.50 0.66
N TYR A 231 -18.46 10.49 1.21
CA TYR A 231 -19.64 9.95 0.51
C TYR A 231 -19.96 10.86 -0.67
N LYS A 232 -19.86 10.34 -1.90
CA LYS A 232 -20.18 11.12 -3.11
C LYS A 232 -21.66 11.00 -3.46
N ASN A 233 -22.30 9.91 -3.06
CA ASN A 233 -23.71 9.65 -3.31
C ASN A 233 -24.34 8.76 -2.23
N ILE A 234 -25.65 8.48 -2.37
CA ILE A 234 -26.44 7.65 -1.43
C ILE A 234 -26.01 6.17 -1.42
N GLN A 235 -25.46 5.67 -2.53
CA GLN A 235 -25.03 4.27 -2.63
C GLN A 235 -23.81 4.01 -1.73
N ASP A 236 -22.88 4.97 -1.66
CA ASP A 236 -21.73 4.91 -0.76
C ASP A 236 -22.18 4.82 0.71
N VAL A 237 -23.26 5.52 1.07
CA VAL A 237 -23.85 5.47 2.42
C VAL A 237 -24.47 4.10 2.68
N PHE A 238 -25.20 3.53 1.72
CA PHE A 238 -25.76 2.19 1.84
C PHE A 238 -24.67 1.14 2.10
N VAL A 239 -23.60 1.16 1.31
CA VAL A 239 -22.44 0.26 1.44
C VAL A 239 -21.68 0.46 2.75
N ALA A 240 -21.69 1.68 3.30
CA ALA A 240 -21.08 1.95 4.60
C ALA A 240 -21.87 1.34 5.76
N ILE A 241 -23.20 1.36 5.66
CA ILE A 241 -24.12 0.80 6.66
C ILE A 241 -24.16 -0.73 6.57
N ASP A 242 -24.20 -1.28 5.35
CA ASP A 242 -24.13 -2.73 5.08
C ASP A 242 -22.75 -3.28 5.51
N SER A 243 -22.70 -3.79 6.73
CA SER A 243 -21.46 -4.18 7.39
C SER A 243 -21.07 -5.60 7.04
N ASN A 244 -22.05 -6.44 6.69
CA ASN A 244 -21.85 -7.83 6.32
C ASN A 244 -21.77 -8.05 4.79
N ASP A 245 -21.93 -7.00 3.98
CA ASP A 245 -21.86 -7.00 2.50
C ASP A 245 -22.86 -7.98 1.87
N ASN A 246 -24.03 -8.13 2.49
CA ASN A 246 -25.07 -9.05 2.01
C ASN A 246 -26.03 -8.41 0.99
N GLY A 247 -25.87 -7.10 0.74
CA GLY A 247 -26.67 -6.32 -0.21
C GLY A 247 -27.99 -5.81 0.35
N PHE A 248 -28.23 -5.94 1.66
CA PHE A 248 -29.43 -5.51 2.37
C PHE A 248 -29.06 -4.88 3.71
N LEU A 249 -29.84 -3.90 4.18
CA LEU A 249 -29.70 -3.40 5.55
C LEU A 249 -30.64 -4.14 6.48
N GLU A 250 -30.07 -4.73 7.52
CA GLU A 250 -30.79 -5.35 8.61
C GLU A 250 -30.99 -4.38 9.78
N GLU A 251 -31.96 -4.68 10.64
CA GLU A 251 -32.30 -3.81 11.77
C GLU A 251 -31.11 -3.59 12.73
N ASN A 252 -30.27 -4.61 12.90
CA ASN A 252 -29.07 -4.53 13.71
C ASN A 252 -28.03 -3.56 13.13
N GLU A 253 -27.85 -3.56 11.80
CA GLU A 253 -26.89 -2.68 11.12
C GLU A 253 -27.34 -1.22 11.22
N VAL A 254 -28.65 -0.96 11.05
CA VAL A 254 -29.23 0.38 11.24
C VAL A 254 -29.08 0.85 12.70
N LYS A 255 -29.27 -0.05 13.68
CA LYS A 255 -29.06 0.27 15.11
C LYS A 255 -27.61 0.58 15.43
N GLU A 256 -26.68 -0.19 14.88
CA GLU A 256 -25.24 0.04 15.05
C GLU A 256 -24.85 1.41 14.49
N VAL A 257 -25.28 1.74 13.27
CA VAL A 257 -25.03 3.05 12.64
C VAL A 257 -25.63 4.20 13.47
N ALA A 258 -26.83 4.01 14.01
CA ALA A 258 -27.45 5.03 14.84
C ALA A 258 -26.67 5.28 16.14
N ALA A 259 -26.20 4.22 16.80
CA ALA A 259 -25.38 4.31 18.00
C ALA A 259 -24.02 4.97 17.70
N ILE A 260 -23.43 4.62 16.55
CA ILE A 260 -22.15 5.15 16.06
C ILE A 260 -22.21 6.66 15.85
N LEU A 261 -23.28 7.16 15.23
CA LEU A 261 -23.46 8.57 14.90
C LEU A 261 -23.97 9.40 16.08
N GLY A 262 -24.02 8.82 17.30
CA GLY A 262 -24.44 9.54 18.50
C GLY A 262 -25.93 9.91 18.49
N PHE A 263 -26.76 9.21 17.72
CA PHE A 263 -28.19 9.42 17.75
C PHE A 263 -28.73 8.88 19.07
N GLY A 264 -28.87 9.75 20.08
CA GLY A 264 -29.62 9.47 21.30
C GLY A 264 -31.12 9.31 21.01
N MET A 265 -31.48 8.29 20.25
CA MET A 265 -32.84 7.94 19.85
C MET A 265 -33.34 6.78 20.71
N SER A 266 -34.64 6.78 21.01
CA SER A 266 -35.23 5.66 21.75
C SER A 266 -35.30 4.42 20.84
N ALA A 267 -35.32 3.21 21.43
CA ALA A 267 -35.46 1.97 20.66
C ALA A 267 -36.69 1.99 19.73
N LYS A 268 -37.78 2.64 20.18
CA LYS A 268 -39.01 2.83 19.40
C LYS A 268 -38.81 3.71 18.17
N ASP A 269 -37.95 4.73 18.25
CA ASP A 269 -37.68 5.62 17.12
C ASP A 269 -36.79 4.95 16.07
N LEU A 270 -35.91 4.04 16.49
CA LEU A 270 -35.07 3.23 15.58
C LEU A 270 -35.89 2.15 14.87
N GLU A 271 -36.77 1.47 15.59
CA GLU A 271 -37.73 0.53 15.00
C GLU A 271 -38.63 1.24 13.97
N LYS A 272 -39.08 2.46 14.29
CA LYS A 272 -39.85 3.28 13.36
C LYS A 272 -39.03 3.71 12.14
N ALA A 273 -37.77 4.11 12.33
CA ALA A 273 -36.89 4.47 11.22
C ALA A 273 -36.62 3.26 10.30
N PHE A 274 -36.40 2.08 10.86
CA PHE A 274 -36.23 0.84 10.11
C PHE A 274 -37.51 0.47 9.34
N HIS A 275 -38.67 0.52 9.99
CA HIS A 275 -39.95 0.25 9.33
C HIS A 275 -40.29 1.28 8.24
N ASP A 276 -39.88 2.54 8.39
CA ASP A 276 -40.03 3.57 7.36
C ASP A 276 -39.15 3.27 6.12
N MET A 277 -38.00 2.63 6.32
CA MET A 277 -37.11 2.16 5.26
C MET A 277 -37.62 0.87 4.60
N ASP A 278 -38.07 -0.11 5.40
CA ASP A 278 -38.62 -1.39 4.94
C ASP A 278 -40.12 -1.27 4.58
N ARG A 279 -40.44 -0.51 3.53
CA ARG A 279 -41.82 -0.37 3.03
C ARG A 279 -42.45 -1.71 2.63
N GLY A 280 -41.63 -2.69 2.25
CA GLY A 280 -42.05 -4.02 1.88
C GLY A 280 -42.38 -4.94 3.06
N LYS A 281 -42.05 -4.55 4.30
CA LYS A 281 -42.10 -5.40 5.51
C LYS A 281 -41.39 -6.74 5.32
N LYS A 282 -40.25 -6.72 4.65
CA LYS A 282 -39.45 -7.90 4.32
C LYS A 282 -38.45 -8.26 5.42
N GLY A 283 -38.33 -7.45 6.46
CA GLY A 283 -37.34 -7.58 7.54
C GLY A 283 -35.93 -7.18 7.11
N ARG A 284 -35.77 -6.61 5.91
CA ARG A 284 -34.50 -6.19 5.31
C ARG A 284 -34.76 -5.08 4.29
N VAL A 285 -33.87 -4.10 4.22
CA VAL A 285 -34.01 -2.93 3.34
C VAL A 285 -33.10 -3.12 2.13
N SER A 286 -33.66 -3.13 0.92
CA SER A 286 -32.84 -3.13 -0.30
C SER A 286 -32.29 -1.73 -0.61
N ILE A 287 -31.28 -1.64 -1.47
CA ILE A 287 -30.74 -0.34 -1.92
C ILE A 287 -31.82 0.56 -2.55
N GLN A 288 -32.78 -0.02 -3.26
CA GLN A 288 -33.88 0.72 -3.85
C GLN A 288 -34.82 1.26 -2.77
N ASP A 289 -35.14 0.47 -1.75
CA ASP A 289 -35.97 0.90 -0.62
C ASP A 289 -35.28 2.03 0.17
N PHE A 290 -33.96 1.94 0.33
CA PHE A 290 -33.14 2.96 0.98
C PHE A 290 -33.11 4.28 0.19
N ILE A 291 -32.91 4.23 -1.14
CA ILE A 291 -32.96 5.41 -2.02
C ILE A 291 -34.36 6.05 -1.98
N ASP A 292 -35.41 5.23 -2.05
CA ASP A 292 -36.80 5.68 -2.01
C ASP A 292 -37.16 6.35 -0.68
N TRP A 293 -36.66 5.82 0.43
CA TRP A 293 -36.78 6.42 1.76
C TRP A 293 -36.01 7.73 1.85
N TRP A 294 -34.76 7.74 1.37
CA TRP A 294 -33.90 8.91 1.37
C TRP A 294 -34.45 10.05 0.50
N THR A 295 -35.21 9.76 -0.54
CA THR A 295 -35.78 10.81 -1.41
C THR A 295 -37.15 11.29 -0.92
N LYS A 296 -38.06 10.39 -0.54
CA LYS A 296 -39.48 10.70 -0.29
C LYS A 296 -39.82 11.07 1.16
N SER A 297 -39.04 10.63 2.16
CA SER A 297 -39.38 10.86 3.58
C SER A 297 -38.84 12.20 4.07
N SER A 298 -39.56 13.30 3.84
CA SER A 298 -39.15 14.66 4.23
C SER A 298 -39.09 14.94 5.74
N ASN A 299 -39.53 13.99 6.58
CA ASN A 299 -39.70 14.23 8.02
C ASN A 299 -39.12 13.18 8.99
N SER A 300 -38.29 12.23 8.53
CA SER A 300 -37.62 11.30 9.46
C SER A 300 -36.49 12.01 10.23
N PRO A 301 -36.51 12.01 11.58
CA PRO A 301 -35.42 12.56 12.38
C PRO A 301 -34.07 11.87 12.13
N PHE A 302 -34.12 10.56 11.86
CA PHE A 302 -32.93 9.76 11.55
C PHE A 302 -32.28 10.22 10.24
N ARG A 303 -33.08 10.40 9.16
CA ARG A 303 -32.57 10.93 7.88
C ARG A 303 -31.90 12.30 8.03
N LYS A 304 -32.52 13.22 8.76
CA LYS A 304 -32.00 14.59 8.93
C LYS A 304 -30.64 14.58 9.61
N LYS A 305 -30.52 13.87 10.74
CA LYS A 305 -29.23 13.75 11.44
C LYS A 305 -28.18 13.00 10.61
N LEU A 306 -28.59 11.94 9.92
CA LEU A 306 -27.70 11.19 9.02
C LEU A 306 -27.18 12.05 7.86
N SER A 307 -28.02 12.94 7.31
CA SER A 307 -27.60 13.90 6.29
C SER A 307 -26.66 14.99 6.82
N GLU A 308 -26.87 15.44 8.06
CA GLU A 308 -26.03 16.44 8.73
C GLU A 308 -24.63 15.90 9.04
N GLU A 309 -24.55 14.71 9.64
CA GLU A 309 -23.28 14.08 10.02
C GLU A 309 -22.43 13.66 8.80
N LEU A 310 -23.07 13.24 7.71
CA LEU A 310 -22.37 12.80 6.49
C LEU A 310 -22.07 13.96 5.52
N GLY A 311 -22.47 15.19 5.84
CA GLY A 311 -22.26 16.36 4.98
C GLY A 311 -23.00 16.32 3.64
N LEU A 312 -23.95 15.39 3.48
CA LEU A 312 -24.75 15.22 2.28
C LEU A 312 -25.99 16.11 2.40
N LYS A 313 -26.03 17.23 1.66
CA LYS A 313 -27.29 17.96 1.46
C LYS A 313 -28.32 17.00 0.83
N ALA A 314 -29.61 17.28 1.03
CA ALA A 314 -30.66 16.64 0.25
C ALA A 314 -30.46 17.00 -1.23
N LEU A 315 -29.63 16.22 -1.93
CA LEU A 315 -29.27 16.40 -3.32
C LEU A 315 -30.53 16.34 -4.18
N SER A 316 -30.62 17.24 -5.16
CA SER A 316 -31.67 17.25 -6.17
C SER A 316 -31.67 15.96 -6.98
N LEU A 317 -32.85 15.52 -7.40
CA LEU A 317 -33.12 14.29 -8.16
C LEU A 317 -32.20 14.07 -9.39
N GLU A 318 -31.62 15.15 -9.92
CA GLU A 318 -30.80 15.16 -11.14
C GLU A 318 -29.38 14.60 -10.93
N ASP A 319 -28.83 14.65 -9.72
CA ASP A 319 -27.47 14.15 -9.44
C ASP A 319 -27.44 12.64 -9.07
N LEU A 320 -28.61 12.02 -8.89
CA LEU A 320 -28.76 10.66 -8.34
C LEU A 320 -29.18 9.59 -9.38
N THR A 321 -29.51 10.00 -10.60
CA THR A 321 -30.06 9.09 -11.63
C THR A 321 -29.11 8.80 -12.80
N ASN A 322 -27.92 9.41 -12.84
CA ASN A 322 -26.93 9.14 -13.88
C ASN A 322 -26.05 7.92 -13.59
N ILE A 323 -26.67 6.73 -13.52
CA ILE A 323 -26.04 5.47 -13.95
C ILE A 323 -27.13 4.68 -14.68
N GLY A 324 -27.13 4.75 -16.01
CA GLY A 324 -27.95 3.89 -16.85
C GLY A 324 -27.50 2.41 -16.76
N PRO A 325 -28.37 1.46 -17.13
CA PRO A 325 -28.10 0.04 -16.96
C PRO A 325 -27.09 -0.45 -18.00
N GLY A 326 -26.00 -1.08 -17.58
CA GLY A 326 -25.16 -1.81 -18.52
C GLY A 326 -23.75 -2.13 -18.03
N THR A 327 -23.60 -3.22 -17.29
CA THR A 327 -22.85 -4.40 -17.77
C THR A 327 -23.00 -5.53 -16.76
N MET A 328 -23.78 -6.54 -17.16
CA MET A 328 -23.69 -7.87 -16.59
C MET A 328 -22.29 -8.41 -16.83
N PHE A 329 -21.75 -9.08 -15.82
CA PHE A 329 -20.62 -9.99 -15.95
C PHE A 329 -20.87 -10.96 -17.13
N GLY A 330 -19.95 -10.93 -18.08
CA GLY A 330 -19.65 -11.97 -19.06
C GLY A 330 -18.18 -12.33 -18.94
#